data_AF-A0A8X6GWK6-F1
#
_entry.id   AF-A0A8X6GWK6-F1
#
_cell.length_a   1.000
_cell.length_b   1.000
_cell.length_c   1.000
_cell.angle_alpha   90.00
_cell.angle_beta   90.00
_cell.angle_gamma   90.00
#
_symmetry.space_group_name_H-M   'P 1'
#
loop_
_entity.id
_entity.type
_entity.pdbx_description
1 polymer ?
#
loop_
_entity_poly.entity_id
_entity_poly.type
_entity_poly.pdbx_seq_one_letter_code
_entity_poly.pdbx_strand_id
1 'polypeptide(L)'
;MEARKRKNAILQMTIKDDKQTATLCLLHSFLESAPQLILQLYTLAQRTDRDSQIIVFIQGACAASSLFQLAWSITSYNSTLHRTMMGKKKPNSVGKVLQFLWHFCTIGSRACTLALFTKEYHFWLFPFCIGHWGIMTIWVMHQQTRFCRKNGDLHQCKEYMCNMVVGVAYVIYYLNVKAEPTRYKYSAYYAIVFAENCALMTLWFLRNDPGVWYHIPALVAVFSSFASGIVFMLFYYGFCHRTLKQTNEKRAAHCC
;
A
#
# COMPACT_ATOMS: atom_id res chain seq x y z
N MET A 1 33.29 22.99 16.06
CA MET A 1 32.97 21.87 15.13
C MET A 1 32.33 20.67 15.82
N GLU A 2 32.72 20.32 17.05
CA GLU A 2 32.21 19.13 17.77
C GLU A 2 30.70 19.14 18.08
N ALA A 3 30.12 20.30 18.44
CA ALA A 3 28.68 20.42 18.68
C ALA A 3 27.84 20.07 17.44
N ARG A 4 28.34 20.36 16.23
CA ARG A 4 27.69 20.01 14.96
C ARG A 4 27.82 18.52 14.66
N LYS A 5 28.96 17.91 15.02
CA LYS A 5 29.20 16.47 14.89
C LYS A 5 28.30 15.66 15.84
N ARG A 6 28.16 16.08 17.10
CA ARG A 6 27.22 15.49 18.08
C ARG A 6 25.77 15.61 17.63
N LYS A 7 25.33 16.80 17.19
CA LYS A 7 23.97 16.99 16.65
C LYS A 7 23.67 16.09 15.44
N ASN A 8 24.64 15.91 14.54
CA ASN A 8 24.47 15.02 13.39
C ASN A 8 24.45 13.54 13.82
N ALA A 9 25.26 13.14 14.80
CA ALA A 9 25.26 11.76 15.32
C ALA A 9 23.93 11.41 15.99
N ILE A 10 23.40 12.29 16.85
CA ILE A 10 22.08 12.11 17.49
C ILE A 10 20.98 12.01 16.42
N LEU A 11 21.01 12.88 15.42
CA LEU A 11 20.03 12.85 14.32
C LEU A 11 20.07 11.53 13.55
N GLN A 12 21.26 10.97 13.28
CA GLN A 12 21.39 9.69 12.58
C GLN A 12 20.89 8.51 13.42
N MET A 13 21.12 8.54 14.74
CA MET A 13 20.58 7.53 15.65
C MET A 13 19.04 7.58 15.67
N THR A 14 18.45 8.76 15.86
CA THR A 14 16.98 8.92 15.83
C THR A 14 16.38 8.48 14.50
N ILE A 15 17.02 8.80 13.38
CA ILE A 15 16.55 8.37 12.06
C ILE A 15 16.57 6.84 11.91
N LYS A 16 17.60 6.18 12.46
CA LYS A 16 17.72 4.72 12.43
C LYS A 16 16.63 4.06 13.27
N ASP A 17 16.42 4.55 14.49
CA ASP A 17 15.40 4.04 15.40
C ASP A 17 13.99 4.23 14.81
N ASP A 18 13.69 5.42 14.29
CA ASP A 18 12.41 5.71 13.62
C ASP A 18 12.17 4.76 12.43
N LYS A 19 13.21 4.41 11.67
CA LYS A 19 13.10 3.47 10.55
C LYS A 19 12.81 2.05 11.03
N GLN A 20 13.47 1.59 12.09
CA GLN A 20 13.23 0.25 12.66
C GLN A 20 11.81 0.15 13.19
N THR A 21 11.37 1.13 13.98
CA THR A 21 10.02 1.21 14.54
C THR A 21 8.96 1.28 13.44
N ALA A 22 9.17 2.09 12.39
CA ALA A 22 8.23 2.16 11.28
C ALA A 22 8.14 0.84 10.49
N THR A 23 9.26 0.12 10.32
CA THR A 23 9.26 -1.18 9.63
C THR A 23 8.50 -2.23 10.44
N LEU A 24 8.73 -2.29 11.75
CA LEU A 24 8.04 -3.21 12.66
C LEU A 24 6.54 -2.89 12.71
N CYS A 25 6.18 -1.62 12.88
CA CYS A 25 4.79 -1.17 12.90
C CYS A 25 4.07 -1.49 11.58
N LEU A 26 4.77 -1.34 10.45
CA LEU A 26 4.24 -1.71 9.15
C LEU A 26 3.96 -3.21 9.06
N LEU A 27 4.94 -4.06 9.41
CA LEU A 27 4.77 -5.52 9.39
C LEU A 27 3.66 -5.98 10.33
N HIS A 28 3.62 -5.43 11.53
CA HIS A 28 2.56 -5.68 12.51
C HIS A 28 1.20 -5.30 11.92
N SER A 29 1.06 -4.08 11.42
CA SER A 29 -0.21 -3.60 10.82
C SER A 29 -0.65 -4.49 9.66
N PHE A 30 0.27 -4.95 8.81
CA PHE A 30 -0.06 -5.87 7.71
C PHE A 30 -0.55 -7.23 8.21
N LEU A 31 0.16 -7.83 9.18
CA LEU A 31 -0.17 -9.16 9.68
C LEU A 31 -1.47 -9.18 10.48
N GLU A 32 -1.77 -8.11 11.21
CA GLU A 32 -3.00 -8.01 12.01
C GLU A 32 -4.16 -7.42 11.20
N SER A 33 -3.97 -6.23 10.63
CA SER A 33 -5.08 -5.44 10.10
C SER A 33 -5.54 -5.88 8.71
N ALA A 34 -4.69 -6.51 7.88
CA ALA A 34 -5.10 -6.99 6.56
C ALA A 34 -6.10 -8.18 6.62
N PRO A 35 -5.83 -9.28 7.36
CA PRO A 35 -6.81 -10.35 7.51
C PRO A 35 -8.06 -9.88 8.26
N GLN A 36 -7.88 -9.02 9.29
CA GLN A 36 -8.99 -8.43 10.02
C GLN A 36 -9.90 -7.61 9.12
N LEU A 37 -9.35 -6.78 8.24
CA LEU A 37 -10.12 -5.96 7.31
C LEU A 37 -10.94 -6.83 6.32
N ILE A 38 -10.31 -7.84 5.74
CA ILE A 38 -11.01 -8.76 4.81
C ILE A 38 -12.15 -9.47 5.54
N LEU A 39 -11.91 -9.94 6.76
CA LEU A 39 -12.91 -10.63 7.57
C LEU A 39 -14.07 -9.70 7.96
N GLN A 40 -13.77 -8.46 8.35
CA GLN A 40 -14.77 -7.44 8.70
C GLN A 40 -15.64 -7.06 7.50
N LEU A 41 -15.05 -6.92 6.31
CA LEU A 41 -15.78 -6.63 5.09
C LEU A 41 -16.59 -7.85 4.60
N TYR A 42 -16.05 -9.06 4.74
CA TYR A 42 -16.75 -10.30 4.41
C TYR A 42 -17.98 -10.50 5.28
N THR A 43 -17.84 -10.32 6.58
CA THR A 43 -18.98 -10.40 7.53
C THR A 43 -19.99 -9.29 7.26
N LEU A 44 -19.56 -8.08 6.88
CA LEU A 44 -20.46 -7.01 6.47
C LEU A 44 -21.24 -7.38 5.20
N ALA A 45 -20.58 -8.01 4.22
CA ALA A 45 -21.18 -8.42 2.95
C ALA A 45 -22.17 -9.59 3.09
N GLN A 46 -22.00 -10.44 4.11
CA GLN A 46 -22.92 -11.55 4.42
C GLN A 46 -24.18 -11.12 5.19
N ARG A 47 -24.16 -9.96 5.87
CA ARG A 47 -25.33 -9.51 6.63
C ARG A 47 -26.51 -9.24 5.69
N THR A 48 -27.65 -9.83 6.04
CA THR A 48 -28.93 -9.64 5.36
C THR A 48 -29.67 -8.44 5.97
N ASP A 49 -30.60 -7.85 5.22
CA ASP A 49 -31.48 -6.70 5.51
C ASP A 49 -32.20 -6.68 6.89
N ARG A 50 -32.06 -7.73 7.70
CA ARG A 50 -32.73 -7.90 9.00
C ARG A 50 -31.87 -7.47 10.20
N ASP A 51 -30.64 -7.03 9.96
CA ASP A 51 -29.74 -6.55 11.01
C ASP A 51 -29.92 -5.04 11.28
N SER A 52 -29.86 -4.67 12.56
CA SER A 52 -29.99 -3.27 12.98
C SER A 52 -28.93 -2.39 12.30
N GLN A 53 -29.36 -1.29 11.67
CA GLN A 53 -28.49 -0.34 10.94
C GLN A 53 -27.29 0.14 11.77
N ILE A 54 -27.45 0.18 13.09
CA ILE A 54 -26.40 0.55 14.05
C ILE A 54 -25.22 -0.43 13.96
N ILE A 55 -25.47 -1.73 13.84
CA ILE A 55 -24.43 -2.76 13.80
C ILE A 55 -23.64 -2.67 12.49
N VAL A 56 -24.33 -2.44 11.38
CA VAL A 56 -23.73 -2.21 10.06
C VAL A 56 -22.81 -0.98 10.10
N PHE A 57 -23.28 0.11 10.72
CA PHE A 57 -22.50 1.34 10.86
C PHE A 57 -21.25 1.14 11.73
N ILE A 58 -21.39 0.51 12.89
CA ILE A 58 -20.25 0.22 13.80
C ILE A 58 -19.22 -0.65 13.08
N GLN A 59 -19.66 -1.69 12.39
CA GLN A 59 -18.77 -2.60 11.69
C GLN A 59 -18.07 -1.92 10.51
N GLY A 60 -18.78 -1.07 9.76
CA GLY A 60 -18.18 -0.22 8.73
C GLY A 60 -17.16 0.76 9.31
N ALA A 61 -17.45 1.38 10.45
CA ALA A 61 -16.52 2.26 11.16
C ALA A 61 -15.27 1.50 11.64
N CYS A 62 -15.42 0.27 12.14
CA CYS A 62 -14.29 -0.59 12.50
C CYS A 62 -13.42 -0.90 11.28
N ALA A 63 -14.02 -1.31 10.15
CA ALA A 63 -13.28 -1.58 8.91
C ALA A 63 -12.55 -0.32 8.41
N ALA A 64 -13.21 0.83 8.45
CA ALA A 64 -12.60 2.12 8.08
C ALA A 64 -11.44 2.49 9.00
N SER A 65 -11.53 2.21 10.30
CA SER A 65 -10.46 2.47 11.27
C SER A 65 -9.23 1.59 11.05
N SER A 66 -9.43 0.30 10.74
CA SER A 66 -8.35 -0.63 10.39
C SER A 66 -7.67 -0.22 9.08
N LEU A 67 -8.45 0.20 8.08
CA LEU A 67 -7.95 0.79 6.82
C LEU A 67 -7.13 2.06 7.08
N PHE A 68 -7.62 2.94 7.95
CA PHE A 68 -6.93 4.16 8.32
C PHE A 68 -5.58 3.85 8.97
N GLN A 69 -5.53 2.90 9.90
CA GLN A 69 -4.30 2.47 10.56
C GLN A 69 -3.29 1.91 9.55
N LEU A 70 -3.72 1.03 8.66
CA LEU A 70 -2.88 0.48 7.59
C LEU A 70 -2.30 1.59 6.70
N ALA A 71 -3.15 2.47 6.17
CA ALA A 71 -2.73 3.56 5.30
C ALA A 71 -1.79 4.54 6.00
N TRP A 72 -2.03 4.80 7.30
CA TRP A 72 -1.18 5.66 8.12
C TRP A 72 0.20 5.03 8.34
N SER A 73 0.27 3.76 8.73
CA SER A 73 1.52 3.01 8.94
C SER A 73 2.38 2.99 7.67
N ILE A 74 1.77 2.78 6.50
CA ILE A 74 2.46 2.82 5.20
C ILE A 74 2.99 4.21 4.88
N THR A 75 2.16 5.24 5.07
CA THR A 75 2.55 6.64 4.80
C THR A 75 3.69 7.09 5.72
N SER A 76 3.64 6.68 6.99
CA SER A 76 4.69 6.93 7.98
C SER A 76 6.00 6.24 7.59
N TYR A 77 5.95 4.96 7.18
CA TYR A 77 7.11 4.23 6.68
C TYR A 77 7.74 4.92 5.46
N ASN A 78 6.93 5.25 4.45
CA ASN A 78 7.40 5.92 3.24
C ASN A 78 7.97 7.31 3.53
N SER A 79 7.36 8.05 4.46
CA SER A 79 7.86 9.36 4.90
C SER A 79 9.22 9.25 5.59
N THR A 80 9.40 8.24 6.46
CA THR A 80 10.67 8.00 7.16
C THR A 80 11.76 7.57 6.17
N LEU A 81 11.43 6.71 5.22
CA LEU A 81 12.34 6.34 4.13
C LEU A 81 12.73 7.57 3.30
N HIS A 82 11.77 8.40 2.89
CA HIS A 82 12.08 9.62 2.15
C HIS A 82 12.97 10.59 2.95
N ARG A 83 12.74 10.72 4.27
CA ARG A 83 13.54 11.56 5.16
C ARG A 83 14.99 11.07 5.28
N THR A 84 15.21 9.75 5.30
CA THR A 84 16.56 9.16 5.33
C THR A 84 17.37 9.51 4.08
N MET A 85 16.71 9.64 2.92
CA MET A 85 17.37 9.93 1.65
C MET A 85 17.60 11.42 1.39
N MET A 86 16.60 12.24 1.71
CA MET A 86 16.55 13.64 1.26
C MET A 86 17.24 14.64 2.18
N GLY A 87 17.64 14.24 3.40
CA GLY A 87 18.48 15.00 4.32
C GLY A 87 18.03 16.45 4.62
N LYS A 88 17.61 16.74 5.86
CA LYS A 88 17.31 18.10 6.40
C LYS A 88 16.32 18.98 5.62
N LYS A 89 15.70 18.52 4.54
CA LYS A 89 14.61 19.26 3.86
C LYS A 89 13.31 19.21 4.65
N LYS A 90 12.63 20.36 4.75
CA LYS A 90 11.29 20.45 5.35
C LYS A 90 10.34 19.49 4.61
N PRO A 91 9.61 18.63 5.33
CA PRO A 91 8.65 17.73 4.70
C PRO A 91 7.49 18.55 4.10
N ASN A 92 7.10 18.25 2.86
CA ASN A 92 5.89 18.80 2.27
C ASN A 92 4.67 18.11 2.92
N SER A 93 4.00 18.79 3.85
CA SER A 93 2.83 18.24 4.56
C SER A 93 1.70 17.84 3.60
N VAL A 94 1.53 18.58 2.49
CA VAL A 94 0.55 18.25 1.44
C VAL A 94 0.86 16.91 0.79
N GLY A 95 2.14 16.63 0.52
CA GLY A 95 2.57 15.36 -0.06
C GLY A 95 2.24 14.16 0.81
N LYS A 96 2.32 14.30 2.15
CA LYS A 96 1.95 13.23 3.08
C LYS A 96 0.45 12.93 3.05
N VAL A 97 -0.39 13.97 3.01
CA VAL A 97 -1.85 13.80 2.95
C VAL A 97 -2.26 13.14 1.63
N LEU A 98 -1.69 13.58 0.49
CA LEU A 98 -1.96 12.95 -0.80
C LEU A 98 -1.51 11.49 -0.83
N GLN A 99 -0.35 11.18 -0.23
CA GLN A 99 0.14 9.82 -0.14
C GLN A 99 -0.79 8.94 0.71
N PHE A 100 -1.26 9.46 1.84
CA PHE A 100 -2.24 8.78 2.69
C PHE A 100 -3.55 8.50 1.94
N LEU A 101 -4.13 9.50 1.28
CA LEU A 101 -5.38 9.36 0.52
C LEU A 101 -5.24 8.36 -0.63
N TRP A 102 -4.12 8.41 -1.35
CA TRP A 102 -3.80 7.43 -2.38
C TRP A 102 -3.85 6.01 -1.82
N HIS A 103 -3.12 5.74 -0.73
CA HIS A 103 -3.06 4.41 -0.12
C HIS A 103 -4.44 3.97 0.40
N PHE A 104 -5.16 4.84 1.11
CA PHE A 104 -6.49 4.56 1.63
C PHE A 104 -7.47 4.13 0.53
N CYS A 105 -7.53 4.88 -0.57
CA CYS A 105 -8.40 4.58 -1.69
C CYS A 105 -8.04 3.26 -2.39
N THR A 106 -6.75 3.04 -2.71
CA THR A 106 -6.33 1.81 -3.43
C THR A 106 -6.51 0.55 -2.59
N ILE A 107 -6.19 0.62 -1.29
CA ILE A 107 -6.31 -0.52 -0.37
C ILE A 107 -7.78 -0.81 -0.10
N GLY A 108 -8.59 0.23 0.12
CA GLY A 108 -10.03 0.10 0.33
C GLY A 108 -10.72 -0.58 -0.85
N SER A 109 -10.44 -0.11 -2.08
CA SER A 109 -10.98 -0.74 -3.31
C SER A 109 -10.62 -2.22 -3.41
N ARG A 110 -9.34 -2.58 -3.19
CA ARG A 110 -8.88 -3.97 -3.24
C ARG A 110 -9.51 -4.84 -2.17
N ALA A 111 -9.59 -4.35 -0.93
CA ALA A 111 -10.17 -5.08 0.19
C ALA A 111 -11.67 -5.33 -0.04
N CYS A 112 -12.41 -4.33 -0.54
CA CYS A 112 -13.83 -4.49 -0.89
C CYS A 112 -14.02 -5.54 -1.98
N THR A 113 -13.22 -5.51 -3.06
CA THR A 113 -13.30 -6.51 -4.13
C THR A 113 -13.05 -7.93 -3.62
N LEU A 114 -12.01 -8.11 -2.81
CA LEU A 114 -11.70 -9.41 -2.23
C LEU A 114 -12.84 -9.89 -1.32
N ALA A 115 -13.38 -9.04 -0.47
CA ALA A 115 -14.48 -9.40 0.43
C ALA A 115 -15.77 -9.79 -0.33
N LEU A 116 -16.13 -9.04 -1.38
CA LEU A 116 -17.27 -9.36 -2.23
C LEU A 116 -17.05 -10.68 -2.98
N PHE A 117 -15.85 -10.93 -3.48
CA PHE A 117 -15.51 -12.20 -4.12
C PHE A 117 -15.57 -13.36 -3.12
N THR A 118 -15.05 -13.20 -1.90
CA THR A 118 -15.10 -14.21 -0.84
C THR A 118 -16.53 -14.58 -0.46
N LYS A 119 -17.45 -13.61 -0.45
CA LYS A 119 -18.87 -13.88 -0.16
C LYS A 119 -19.45 -14.97 -1.06
N GLU A 120 -19.12 -14.93 -2.35
CA GLU A 120 -19.72 -15.81 -3.35
C GLU A 120 -18.93 -17.12 -3.50
N TYR A 121 -17.60 -17.03 -3.53
CA TYR A 121 -16.74 -18.14 -3.90
C TYR A 121 -15.97 -18.78 -2.72
N HIS A 122 -16.18 -18.30 -1.48
CA HIS A 122 -15.63 -18.78 -0.21
C HIS A 122 -14.20 -19.35 -0.32
N PHE A 123 -14.05 -20.65 -0.62
CA PHE A 123 -12.78 -21.37 -0.70
C PHE A 123 -11.86 -20.95 -1.86
N TRP A 124 -12.39 -20.42 -2.97
CA TRP A 124 -11.58 -19.99 -4.12
C TRP A 124 -10.72 -18.75 -3.86
N LEU A 125 -10.94 -18.04 -2.75
CA LEU A 125 -10.07 -16.95 -2.33
C LEU A 125 -8.65 -17.46 -2.04
N PHE A 126 -8.51 -18.62 -1.40
CA PHE A 126 -7.19 -19.17 -1.02
C PHE A 126 -6.29 -19.44 -2.23
N PRO A 127 -6.70 -20.22 -3.26
CA PRO A 127 -5.87 -20.44 -4.44
C PRO A 127 -5.61 -19.14 -5.20
N PHE A 128 -6.57 -18.21 -5.26
CA PHE A 128 -6.34 -16.89 -5.86
C PHE A 128 -5.25 -16.10 -5.12
N CYS A 129 -5.33 -16.00 -3.79
CA CYS A 129 -4.34 -15.31 -2.98
C CYS A 129 -2.96 -15.96 -3.08
N ILE A 130 -2.87 -17.29 -3.06
CA ILE A 130 -1.61 -18.03 -3.22
C ILE A 130 -1.02 -17.81 -4.61
N GLY A 131 -1.84 -17.87 -5.66
CA GLY A 131 -1.42 -17.61 -7.04
C GLY A 131 -0.90 -16.20 -7.23
N HIS A 132 -1.67 -15.20 -6.80
CA HIS A 132 -1.26 -13.79 -6.84
C HIS A 132 0.03 -13.56 -6.06
N TRP A 133 0.11 -14.10 -4.84
CA TRP A 133 1.31 -14.01 -4.00
C TRP A 133 2.53 -14.62 -4.70
N GLY A 134 2.38 -15.79 -5.32
CA GLY A 134 3.45 -16.45 -6.08
C GLY A 134 3.94 -15.58 -7.24
N ILE A 135 3.01 -15.05 -8.04
CA ILE A 135 3.32 -14.16 -9.18
C ILE A 135 4.05 -12.91 -8.69
N MET A 136 3.53 -12.23 -7.67
CA MET A 136 4.13 -11.01 -7.12
C MET A 136 5.50 -11.26 -6.50
N THR A 137 5.68 -12.40 -5.83
CA THR A 137 6.96 -12.78 -5.23
C THR A 137 8.00 -13.07 -6.31
N ILE A 138 7.65 -13.86 -7.33
CA ILE A 138 8.53 -14.14 -8.47
C ILE A 138 8.91 -12.84 -9.18
N TRP A 139 7.94 -11.95 -9.39
CA TRP A 139 8.16 -10.62 -9.97
C TRP A 139 9.17 -9.81 -9.15
N VAL A 140 8.99 -9.73 -7.82
CA VAL A 140 9.91 -9.04 -6.92
C VAL A 140 11.30 -9.67 -6.97
N MET A 141 11.40 -11.00 -6.91
CA MET A 141 12.69 -11.70 -6.99
C MET A 141 13.42 -11.43 -8.30
N HIS A 142 12.72 -11.49 -9.44
CA HIS A 142 13.31 -11.24 -10.75
C HIS A 142 13.75 -9.78 -10.92
N GLN A 143 13.12 -8.85 -10.21
CA GLN A 143 13.58 -7.46 -10.14
C GLN A 143 14.81 -7.27 -9.24
N GLN A 144 14.93 -8.02 -8.15
CA GLN A 144 16.08 -7.96 -7.23
C GLN A 144 17.34 -8.60 -7.82
N THR A 145 17.22 -9.69 -8.59
CA THR A 145 18.36 -10.44 -9.15
C THR A 145 19.17 -9.67 -10.20
N ARG A 146 18.59 -8.66 -10.88
CA ARG A 146 19.34 -7.83 -11.84
C ARG A 146 20.31 -6.82 -11.20
N PHE A 147 20.12 -6.47 -9.92
CA PHE A 147 20.95 -5.45 -9.25
C PHE A 147 22.03 -6.01 -8.32
N CYS A 148 21.89 -7.24 -7.84
CA CYS A 148 22.84 -7.87 -6.91
C CYS A 148 23.71 -8.95 -7.59
N ARG A 149 24.60 -8.53 -8.51
CA ARG A 149 25.73 -9.38 -8.99
C ARG A 149 27.08 -8.94 -8.38
N LYS A 150 27.11 -8.35 -7.18
CA LYS A 150 28.36 -8.07 -6.47
C LYS A 150 28.25 -8.43 -4.98
N ASN A 151 28.88 -9.55 -4.64
CA ASN A 151 29.46 -9.93 -3.34
C ASN A 151 28.56 -10.64 -2.30
N GLY A 152 28.59 -11.98 -2.34
CA GLY A 152 29.10 -12.84 -1.23
C GLY A 152 28.28 -13.00 0.06
N ASP A 153 27.38 -14.00 0.04
CA ASP A 153 27.20 -15.08 1.03
C ASP A 153 27.09 -14.75 2.54
N LEU A 154 25.83 -14.55 2.96
CA LEU A 154 25.16 -14.89 4.24
C LEU A 154 23.86 -14.07 4.37
N HIS A 155 23.80 -12.94 3.67
CA HIS A 155 22.66 -12.01 3.66
C HIS A 155 21.49 -12.42 2.74
N GLN A 156 21.69 -13.36 1.81
CA GLN A 156 20.69 -13.75 0.81
C GLN A 156 19.46 -14.45 1.41
N CYS A 157 19.64 -15.31 2.42
CA CYS A 157 18.51 -16.00 3.04
C CYS A 157 17.61 -15.02 3.79
N LYS A 158 18.21 -14.06 4.51
CA LYS A 158 17.47 -12.99 5.20
C LYS A 158 16.77 -12.03 4.23
N GLU A 159 17.38 -11.75 3.08
CA GLU A 159 16.75 -10.95 2.02
C GLU A 159 15.59 -11.70 1.35
N TYR A 160 15.73 -13.00 1.12
CA TYR A 160 14.67 -13.85 0.58
C TYR A 160 13.45 -13.90 1.50
N MET A 161 13.64 -14.11 2.80
CA MET A 161 12.55 -14.10 3.78
C MET A 161 11.85 -12.73 3.83
N CYS A 162 12.61 -11.64 3.76
CA CYS A 162 12.05 -10.29 3.69
C CYS A 162 11.21 -10.11 2.42
N ASN A 163 11.71 -10.54 1.25
CA ASN A 163 10.99 -10.46 -0.01
C ASN A 163 9.70 -11.30 -0.02
N MET A 164 9.70 -12.46 0.64
CA MET A 164 8.50 -13.29 0.82
C MET A 164 7.41 -12.58 1.63
N VAL A 165 7.79 -11.98 2.77
CA VAL A 165 6.88 -11.21 3.63
C VAL A 165 6.34 -9.98 2.90
N VAL A 166 7.20 -9.30 2.13
CA VAL A 166 6.79 -8.19 1.26
C VAL A 166 5.84 -8.67 0.16
N GLY A 167 6.06 -9.86 -0.40
CA GLY A 167 5.16 -10.50 -1.36
C GLY A 167 3.76 -10.70 -0.79
N VAL A 168 3.65 -11.08 0.49
CA VAL A 168 2.33 -11.19 1.17
C VAL A 168 1.63 -9.84 1.22
N ALA A 169 2.37 -8.76 1.53
CA ALA A 169 1.81 -7.42 1.51
C ALA A 169 1.29 -7.03 0.11
N TYR A 170 1.95 -7.48 -0.97
CA TYR A 170 1.60 -7.14 -2.36
C TYR A 170 0.22 -7.64 -2.80
N VAL A 171 -0.32 -8.66 -2.12
CA VAL A 171 -1.70 -9.14 -2.33
C VAL A 171 -2.74 -8.02 -2.11
N ILE A 172 -2.45 -7.14 -1.15
CA ILE A 172 -3.34 -6.05 -0.73
C ILE A 172 -2.78 -4.69 -1.15
N TYR A 173 -1.46 -4.51 -1.11
CA TYR A 173 -0.80 -3.22 -1.34
C TYR A 173 0.66 -3.33 -1.80
N TYR A 174 1.05 -2.48 -2.74
CA TYR A 174 2.43 -2.36 -3.21
C TYR A 174 3.35 -1.66 -2.20
N LEU A 175 4.08 -2.44 -1.41
CA LEU A 175 5.10 -1.91 -0.52
C LEU A 175 6.42 -1.67 -1.26
N ASN A 176 6.83 -0.41 -1.40
CA ASN A 176 8.14 -0.09 -1.98
C ASN A 176 9.25 -0.06 -0.92
N VAL A 177 9.92 -1.19 -0.70
CA VAL A 177 10.97 -1.34 0.34
C VAL A 177 12.30 -0.67 -0.07
N LYS A 178 12.58 -0.51 -1.36
CA LYS A 178 13.78 0.16 -1.87
C LYS A 178 13.37 1.37 -2.69
N ALA A 179 13.86 2.55 -2.32
CA ALA A 179 13.51 3.81 -2.98
C ALA A 179 14.18 3.96 -4.36
N GLU A 180 13.81 3.10 -5.28
CA GLU A 180 14.19 3.18 -6.69
C GLU A 180 13.06 3.85 -7.48
N PRO A 181 13.33 4.98 -8.16
CA PRO A 181 12.34 5.67 -8.97
C PRO A 181 12.16 4.91 -10.29
N THR A 182 11.26 3.92 -10.31
CA THR A 182 10.88 3.23 -11.54
C THR A 182 9.38 3.34 -11.72
N ARG A 183 8.95 4.43 -12.37
CA ARG A 183 7.54 4.73 -12.69
C ARG A 183 6.84 3.54 -13.37
N TYR A 184 7.57 2.82 -14.23
CA TYR A 184 7.08 1.63 -14.91
C TYR A 184 6.68 0.49 -13.96
N LYS A 185 7.40 0.29 -12.84
CA LYS A 185 7.06 -0.75 -11.86
C LYS A 185 5.72 -0.46 -11.18
N TYR A 186 5.50 0.80 -10.80
CA TYR A 186 4.23 1.24 -10.23
C TYR A 186 3.10 1.07 -11.23
N SER A 187 3.27 1.52 -12.48
CA SER A 187 2.26 1.36 -13.53
C SER A 187 1.92 -0.12 -13.80
N ALA A 188 2.93 -0.99 -13.90
CA ALA A 188 2.70 -2.43 -14.12
C ALA A 188 1.94 -3.08 -12.96
N TYR A 189 2.31 -2.78 -11.71
CA TYR A 189 1.60 -3.30 -10.54
C TYR A 189 0.14 -2.83 -10.51
N TYR A 190 -0.13 -1.54 -10.68
CA TYR A 190 -1.51 -1.04 -10.66
C TYR A 190 -2.34 -1.57 -11.84
N ALA A 191 -1.73 -1.81 -13.00
CA ALA A 191 -2.41 -2.43 -14.13
C ALA A 191 -2.81 -3.88 -13.81
N ILE A 192 -1.93 -4.66 -13.20
CA ILE A 192 -2.23 -6.04 -12.76
C ILE A 192 -3.37 -6.02 -11.73
N VAL A 193 -3.25 -5.19 -10.69
CA VAL A 193 -4.29 -5.09 -9.64
C VAL A 193 -5.62 -4.61 -10.22
N PHE A 194 -5.61 -3.67 -11.17
CA PHE A 194 -6.82 -3.24 -11.86
C PHE A 194 -7.45 -4.37 -12.66
N ALA A 195 -6.67 -5.09 -13.46
CA ALA A 195 -7.15 -6.23 -14.25
C ALA A 195 -7.76 -7.32 -13.36
N GLU A 196 -7.12 -7.61 -12.23
CA GLU A 196 -7.64 -8.56 -11.25
C GLU A 196 -8.90 -8.05 -10.57
N ASN A 197 -8.96 -6.78 -10.18
CA ASN A 197 -10.17 -6.21 -9.60
C ASN A 197 -11.34 -6.28 -10.60
N CYS A 198 -11.08 -5.99 -11.89
CA CYS A 198 -12.07 -6.17 -12.95
C CYS A 198 -12.51 -7.63 -13.06
N ALA A 199 -11.58 -8.59 -13.07
CA ALA A 199 -11.89 -10.01 -13.18
C ALA A 199 -12.72 -10.51 -11.98
N LEU A 200 -12.31 -10.19 -10.77
CA LEU A 200 -13.01 -10.58 -9.53
C LEU A 200 -14.41 -9.95 -9.44
N MET A 201 -14.53 -8.65 -9.75
CA MET A 201 -15.82 -7.98 -9.77
C MET A 201 -16.74 -8.51 -10.88
N THR A 202 -16.19 -8.89 -12.04
CA THR A 202 -16.97 -9.51 -13.13
C THR A 202 -17.47 -10.89 -12.71
N LEU A 203 -16.61 -11.73 -12.12
CA LEU A 203 -17.02 -13.04 -11.60
C LEU A 203 -18.10 -12.92 -10.52
N TRP A 204 -17.94 -11.95 -9.61
CA TRP A 204 -18.95 -11.65 -8.61
C TRP A 204 -20.29 -11.19 -9.23
N PHE A 205 -20.23 -10.31 -10.24
CA PHE A 205 -21.41 -9.78 -10.94
C PHE A 205 -22.17 -10.86 -11.71
N LEU A 206 -21.46 -11.79 -12.36
CA LEU A 206 -22.08 -12.88 -13.15
C LEU A 206 -22.80 -13.92 -12.28
N ARG A 207 -22.42 -14.02 -11.00
CA ARG A 207 -22.89 -15.06 -10.09
C ARG A 207 -23.92 -14.55 -9.09
N ASN A 208 -23.90 -13.26 -8.73
CA ASN A 208 -24.90 -12.68 -7.84
C ASN A 208 -26.25 -12.50 -8.54
N ASP A 209 -27.34 -12.79 -7.82
CA ASP A 209 -28.70 -12.54 -8.32
C ASP A 209 -28.93 -11.04 -8.58
N PRO A 210 -29.59 -10.66 -9.70
CA PRO A 210 -29.80 -9.26 -10.10
C PRO A 210 -30.75 -8.46 -9.19
N GLY A 211 -31.31 -9.06 -8.13
CA GLY A 211 -32.33 -8.47 -7.26
C GLY A 211 -31.84 -7.67 -6.05
N VAL A 212 -30.53 -7.58 -5.79
CA VAL A 212 -29.98 -6.94 -4.57
C VAL A 212 -29.65 -5.46 -4.77
N TRP A 213 -30.14 -4.59 -3.88
CA TRP A 213 -30.02 -3.12 -3.98
C TRP A 213 -28.57 -2.59 -3.98
N TYR A 214 -27.62 -3.36 -3.45
CA TYR A 214 -26.20 -2.96 -3.34
C TYR A 214 -25.36 -3.29 -4.59
N HIS A 215 -25.93 -3.90 -5.63
CA HIS A 215 -25.18 -4.40 -6.79
C HIS A 215 -24.45 -3.28 -7.56
N ILE A 216 -25.18 -2.24 -7.96
CA ILE A 216 -24.63 -1.08 -8.69
C ILE A 216 -23.79 -0.17 -7.77
N PRO A 217 -24.24 0.18 -6.55
CA PRO A 217 -23.44 0.98 -5.62
C PRO A 217 -22.07 0.37 -5.31
N ALA A 218 -21.99 -0.96 -5.15
CA ALA A 218 -20.73 -1.65 -4.87
C ALA A 218 -19.73 -1.52 -6.04
N LEU A 219 -20.17 -1.75 -7.28
CA LEU A 219 -19.34 -1.58 -8.48
C LEU A 219 -18.83 -0.14 -8.60
N VAL A 220 -19.75 0.83 -8.50
CA VAL A 220 -19.40 2.25 -8.59
C VAL A 220 -18.41 2.63 -7.49
N ALA A 221 -18.62 2.17 -6.25
CA ALA A 221 -17.72 2.45 -5.13
C ALA A 221 -16.32 1.87 -5.35
N VAL A 222 -16.21 0.61 -5.80
CA VAL A 222 -14.91 -0.07 -6.02
C VAL A 222 -14.11 0.63 -7.11
N PHE A 223 -14.73 0.89 -8.27
CA PHE A 223 -14.04 1.51 -9.41
C PHE A 223 -13.73 2.99 -9.19
N SER A 224 -14.67 3.75 -8.61
CA SER A 224 -14.43 5.16 -8.29
C SER A 224 -13.32 5.33 -7.25
N SER A 225 -13.29 4.48 -6.22
CA SER A 225 -12.22 4.49 -5.21
C SER A 225 -10.86 4.12 -5.79
N PHE A 226 -10.81 3.13 -6.70
CA PHE A 226 -9.55 2.82 -7.38
C PHE A 226 -9.07 4.00 -8.24
N ALA A 227 -9.97 4.58 -9.04
CA ALA A 227 -9.68 5.72 -9.89
C ALA A 227 -9.21 6.95 -9.08
N SER A 228 -9.88 7.28 -7.97
CA SER A 228 -9.45 8.36 -7.09
C SER A 228 -8.07 8.10 -6.49
N GLY A 229 -7.77 6.84 -6.14
CA GLY A 229 -6.43 6.43 -5.72
C GLY A 229 -5.35 6.74 -6.76
N ILE A 230 -5.60 6.39 -8.03
CA ILE A 230 -4.67 6.69 -9.14
C ILE A 230 -4.51 8.20 -9.35
N VAL A 231 -5.60 8.96 -9.27
CA VAL A 231 -5.55 10.43 -9.38
C VAL A 231 -4.70 11.04 -8.27
N PHE A 232 -4.89 10.62 -7.01
CA PHE A 232 -4.06 11.08 -5.89
C PHE A 232 -2.59 10.70 -6.05
N MET A 233 -2.30 9.51 -6.59
CA MET A 233 -0.94 9.11 -6.95
C MET A 233 -0.32 10.06 -7.97
N LEU A 234 -1.02 10.37 -9.05
CA LEU A 234 -0.53 11.27 -10.10
C LEU A 234 -0.25 12.67 -9.54
N PHE A 235 -1.15 13.19 -8.70
CA PHE A 235 -0.91 14.46 -8.01
C PHE A 235 0.31 14.37 -7.09
N TYR A 236 0.45 13.31 -6.29
CA TYR A 236 1.60 13.12 -5.40
C TYR A 236 2.92 13.16 -6.18
N TYR A 237 3.02 12.40 -7.27
CA TYR A 237 4.22 12.41 -8.11
C TYR A 237 4.42 13.74 -8.84
N GLY A 238 3.35 14.39 -9.28
CA GLY A 238 3.41 15.73 -9.87
C GLY A 238 4.00 16.76 -8.91
N PHE A 239 3.48 16.83 -7.68
CA PHE A 239 3.98 17.74 -6.64
C PHE A 239 5.39 17.38 -6.17
N CYS A 240 5.67 16.10 -5.91
CA CYS A 240 6.96 15.65 -5.39
C CYS A 240 8.08 15.82 -6.43
N HIS A 241 7.80 15.51 -7.70
CA HIS A 241 8.77 15.69 -8.79
C HIS A 241 9.02 17.15 -9.13
N ARG A 242 8.00 18.03 -9.10
CA ARG A 242 8.21 19.48 -9.23
C ARG A 242 9.07 20.04 -8.10
N THR A 243 8.83 19.59 -6.86
CA THR A 243 9.60 20.03 -5.69
C THR A 243 11.07 19.63 -5.78
N LEU A 244 11.37 18.44 -6.32
CA LEU A 244 12.73 17.98 -6.60
C LEU A 244 13.42 18.84 -7.65
N LYS A 245 12.76 19.11 -8.79
CA LYS A 245 13.31 19.92 -9.89
C LYS A 245 13.62 21.36 -9.45
N GLN A 246 12.67 22.02 -8.78
CA GLN A 246 12.85 23.40 -8.29
C GLN A 246 13.98 23.54 -7.27
N THR A 247 14.26 22.51 -6.47
CA THR A 247 15.38 22.61 -5.52
C THR A 247 16.72 22.49 -6.25
N ASN A 248 16.84 21.61 -7.24
CA ASN A 248 18.08 21.47 -8.00
C ASN A 248 18.41 22.76 -8.77
N GLU A 249 17.40 23.43 -9.32
CA GLU A 249 17.55 24.76 -9.94
C GLU A 249 17.97 25.83 -8.92
N LYS A 250 17.34 25.88 -7.73
CA LYS A 250 17.73 26.83 -6.67
C LYS A 250 19.14 26.56 -6.10
N ARG A 251 19.58 25.31 -6.07
CA ARG A 251 20.92 24.94 -5.61
C ARG A 251 21.99 25.28 -6.64
N ALA A 252 21.67 25.13 -7.92
CA ALA A 252 22.52 25.59 -9.03
C ALA A 252 22.66 27.12 -9.02
N ALA A 253 21.55 27.85 -8.81
CA ALA A 253 21.55 29.32 -8.74
C ALA A 253 22.26 29.92 -7.51
N HIS A 254 22.52 29.12 -6.45
CA HIS A 254 23.24 29.55 -5.25
C HIS A 254 24.72 29.12 -5.27
N CYS A 255 25.12 28.32 -6.27
CA CYS A 255 26.51 27.93 -6.51
C CYS A 255 27.17 28.73 -7.65
N CYS A 256 26.40 29.58 -8.35
CA CYS A 256 26.90 30.62 -9.25
C CYS A 256 26.86 31.96 -8.53
#